data_AF-A0A538RXN1-F1
#
_entry.id   AF-A0A538RXN1-F1
#
_cell.length_a   1.000
_cell.length_b   1.000
_cell.length_c   1.000
_cell.angle_alpha   90.00
_cell.angle_beta   90.00
_cell.angle_gamma   90.00
#
_symmetry.space_group_name_H-M   'P 1'
#
loop_
_entity.id
_entity.type
_entity.pdbx_description
1 polymer ?
#
loop_
_entity_poly.entity_id
_entity_poly.type
_entity_poly.pdbx_seq_one_letter_code
_entity_poly.pdbx_strand_id
1 'polypeptide(L)'
;MWLHCDHPAIYDGSPIEVSGPVMFIGWALSVRGIASVLIFCDGEQIGEAAYGIGRPDVTALSSHLRHSVRCGFQYVLDPRQIAPGLHKLTIHAVSYDGATASNQVMIDVTYSAEDYASWLRKTAATPAALEWMRRNLPHLPEQPSISLFLSVSDETLPDELTATVRSMEEQAYPHWQLCLACDKAAFESIGEHLGRLCDAEPRVTLDVEPFKDRASFPLEKSHGDFLGLIDAGDVLQPSALFEAVYFLNRHADVDLVYTDEDMIVDFNLRDHPRFKPDWSPALLQTDNRVGRLWLARRELAVAAGGLSQVVEAGGEQRLLARMAGSARRVGHLPFILYSRGQA
;
A
#
# COMPACT_ATOMS: atom_id res chain seq x y z
N MET A 1 -24.63 26.91 -0.56
CA MET A 1 -23.69 25.81 -0.82
C MET A 1 -22.76 26.28 -1.91
N TRP A 2 -21.45 26.16 -1.70
CA TRP A 2 -20.42 26.59 -2.64
C TRP A 2 -19.35 25.52 -2.72
N LEU A 3 -18.81 25.32 -3.93
CA LEU A 3 -17.74 24.39 -4.21
C LEU A 3 -16.80 25.01 -5.24
N HIS A 4 -15.51 24.92 -5.01
CA HIS A 4 -14.49 25.44 -5.89
C HIS A 4 -13.28 24.52 -5.90
N CYS A 5 -12.69 24.29 -7.08
CA CYS A 5 -11.46 23.54 -7.26
C CYS A 5 -10.36 24.52 -7.68
N ASP A 6 -9.38 24.73 -6.80
CA ASP A 6 -8.26 25.65 -7.05
C ASP A 6 -7.24 25.01 -8.02
N HIS A 7 -7.03 23.70 -7.88
CA HIS A 7 -6.06 22.95 -8.68
C HIS A 7 -6.53 21.51 -8.92
N PRO A 8 -6.38 20.95 -10.12
CA PRO A 8 -6.24 21.68 -11.37
C PRO A 8 -7.42 22.65 -11.56
N ALA A 9 -7.12 23.75 -12.20
CA ALA A 9 -8.03 24.86 -12.40
C ALA A 9 -9.14 24.47 -13.41
N ILE A 10 -10.41 24.53 -13.00
CA ILE A 10 -11.56 24.13 -13.82
C ILE A 10 -12.22 25.39 -14.41
N TYR A 11 -11.57 26.07 -15.35
CA TYR A 11 -12.04 27.39 -15.85
C TYR A 11 -12.40 27.46 -17.33
N ASP A 12 -11.83 26.62 -18.19
CA ASP A 12 -11.89 26.82 -19.65
C ASP A 12 -12.53 25.66 -20.44
N GLY A 13 -12.87 24.55 -19.76
CA GLY A 13 -13.47 23.38 -20.41
C GLY A 13 -12.49 22.56 -21.25
N SER A 14 -11.21 22.93 -21.28
CA SER A 14 -10.14 22.12 -21.86
C SER A 14 -9.99 20.83 -21.05
N PRO A 15 -9.79 19.66 -21.68
CA PRO A 15 -9.47 18.46 -20.96
C PRO A 15 -8.17 18.61 -20.16
N ILE A 16 -8.16 18.16 -18.91
CA ILE A 16 -6.93 18.00 -18.14
C ILE A 16 -6.29 16.71 -18.59
N GLU A 17 -5.06 16.77 -19.10
CA GLU A 17 -4.29 15.55 -19.37
C GLU A 17 -3.91 14.87 -18.05
N VAL A 18 -4.21 13.58 -17.94
CA VAL A 18 -3.95 12.75 -16.77
C VAL A 18 -3.14 11.52 -17.19
N SER A 19 -1.83 11.67 -17.22
CA SER A 19 -0.86 10.60 -17.51
C SER A 19 -0.24 9.97 -16.24
N GLY A 20 -0.49 10.57 -15.08
CA GLY A 20 -0.06 10.11 -13.76
C GLY A 20 -0.99 10.65 -12.66
N PRO A 21 -0.70 10.38 -11.37
CA PRO A 21 -1.55 10.86 -10.29
C PRO A 21 -1.72 12.39 -10.30
N VAL A 22 -2.96 12.88 -10.31
CA VAL A 22 -3.28 14.31 -10.32
C VAL A 22 -4.00 14.69 -9.03
N MET A 23 -3.46 15.66 -8.31
CA MET A 23 -4.05 16.13 -7.06
C MET A 23 -5.08 17.23 -7.30
N PHE A 24 -6.32 16.98 -6.91
CA PHE A 24 -7.42 17.93 -6.86
C PHE A 24 -7.48 18.58 -5.47
N ILE A 25 -7.33 19.89 -5.41
CA ILE A 25 -7.41 20.71 -4.19
C ILE A 25 -8.47 21.77 -4.40
N GLY A 26 -9.28 21.99 -3.38
CA GLY A 26 -10.30 23.01 -3.43
C GLY A 26 -10.89 23.35 -2.08
N TRP A 27 -12.06 23.96 -2.11
CA TRP A 27 -12.86 24.22 -0.93
C TRP A 27 -14.35 24.02 -1.20
N ALA A 28 -15.07 23.55 -0.17
CA ALA A 28 -16.52 23.42 -0.18
C ALA A 28 -17.10 24.03 1.10
N LEU A 29 -18.20 24.77 0.98
CA LEU A 29 -18.78 25.56 2.05
C LEU A 29 -20.31 25.53 2.05
N SER A 30 -20.90 25.31 3.23
CA SER A 30 -22.33 25.46 3.46
C SER A 30 -22.58 26.12 4.80
N VAL A 31 -23.73 26.79 4.94
CA VAL A 31 -24.20 27.36 6.21
C VAL A 31 -24.35 26.26 7.28
N ARG A 32 -24.74 25.05 6.87
CA ARG A 32 -24.90 23.89 7.76
C ARG A 32 -23.65 23.00 7.85
N GLY A 33 -22.56 23.37 7.20
CA GLY A 33 -21.36 22.53 7.08
C GLY A 33 -21.48 21.49 5.96
N ILE A 34 -20.34 20.91 5.58
CA ILE A 34 -20.23 19.89 4.54
C ILE A 34 -20.19 18.52 5.20
N ALA A 35 -21.00 17.60 4.70
CA ALA A 35 -21.03 16.20 5.12
C ALA A 35 -19.97 15.38 4.39
N SER A 36 -19.85 15.55 3.06
CA SER A 36 -18.88 14.83 2.22
C SER A 36 -18.55 15.58 0.94
N VAL A 37 -17.43 15.21 0.31
CA VAL A 37 -17.02 15.64 -1.04
C VAL A 37 -16.69 14.40 -1.84
N LEU A 38 -17.60 13.98 -2.71
CA LEU A 38 -17.55 12.76 -3.50
C LEU A 38 -16.95 13.03 -4.89
N ILE A 39 -16.25 12.05 -5.45
CA ILE A 39 -15.63 12.12 -6.77
C ILE A 39 -16.28 11.06 -7.67
N PHE A 40 -16.76 11.48 -8.83
CA PHE A 40 -17.34 10.61 -9.84
C PHE A 40 -16.57 10.69 -11.16
N CYS A 41 -16.46 9.57 -11.85
CA CYS A 41 -16.02 9.49 -13.24
C CYS A 41 -17.16 8.89 -14.07
N ASP A 42 -17.61 9.62 -15.11
CA ASP A 42 -18.72 9.21 -15.99
C ASP A 42 -20.02 8.80 -15.28
N GLY A 43 -20.23 9.33 -14.07
CA GLY A 43 -21.40 9.06 -13.23
C GLY A 43 -21.22 7.92 -12.22
N GLU A 44 -20.12 7.18 -12.26
CA GLU A 44 -19.76 6.21 -11.24
C GLU A 44 -18.88 6.85 -10.15
N GLN A 45 -19.16 6.57 -8.88
CA GLN A 45 -18.37 7.10 -7.78
C GLN A 45 -17.03 6.38 -7.69
N ILE A 46 -15.92 7.10 -7.87
CA ILE A 46 -14.56 6.54 -7.81
C ILE A 46 -13.86 6.81 -6.48
N GLY A 47 -14.35 7.77 -5.68
CA GLY A 47 -13.75 8.07 -4.39
C GLY A 47 -14.45 9.16 -3.59
N GLU A 48 -13.92 9.42 -2.40
CA GLU A 48 -14.32 10.52 -1.53
C GLU A 48 -13.06 11.32 -1.15
N ALA A 49 -13.13 12.64 -1.31
CA ALA A 49 -12.04 13.56 -1.01
C ALA A 49 -11.90 13.77 0.50
N ALA A 50 -10.66 13.87 0.97
CA ALA A 50 -10.38 14.26 2.34
C ALA A 50 -10.83 15.72 2.54
N TYR A 51 -11.82 15.93 3.40
CA TYR A 51 -12.39 17.24 3.71
C TYR A 51 -12.02 17.69 5.14
N GLY A 52 -12.01 19.00 5.38
CA GLY A 52 -11.71 19.57 6.70
C GLY A 52 -10.32 20.19 6.80
N ILE A 53 -9.69 20.51 5.65
CA ILE A 53 -8.38 21.15 5.56
C ILE A 53 -8.51 22.65 5.82
N GLY A 54 -7.56 23.23 6.54
CA GLY A 54 -7.56 24.66 6.86
C GLY A 54 -7.37 25.53 5.62
N ARG A 55 -8.25 26.53 5.43
CA ARG A 55 -8.17 27.51 4.33
C ARG A 55 -8.30 28.94 4.85
N PRO A 56 -7.20 29.52 5.37
CA PRO A 56 -7.21 30.88 5.94
C PRO A 56 -7.62 31.96 4.93
N ASP A 57 -7.26 31.77 3.66
CA ASP A 57 -7.62 32.61 2.51
C ASP A 57 -9.14 32.66 2.28
N VAL A 58 -9.80 31.49 2.26
CA VAL A 58 -11.26 31.39 2.10
C VAL A 58 -11.98 31.90 3.36
N THR A 59 -11.41 31.62 4.53
CA THR A 59 -11.92 32.09 5.83
C THR A 59 -11.94 33.61 5.92
N ALA A 60 -10.91 34.29 5.44
CA ALA A 60 -10.85 35.76 5.47
C ALA A 60 -12.02 36.41 4.71
N LEU A 61 -12.46 35.79 3.61
CA LEU A 61 -13.56 36.27 2.77
C LEU A 61 -14.94 35.77 3.23
N SER A 62 -14.99 34.73 4.06
CA SER A 62 -16.23 34.04 4.46
C SER A 62 -16.39 33.95 5.98
N SER A 63 -15.76 34.84 6.74
CA SER A 63 -15.66 34.81 8.21
C SER A 63 -17.00 34.85 8.96
N HIS A 64 -18.08 35.25 8.28
CA HIS A 64 -19.44 35.21 8.80
C HIS A 64 -20.03 33.79 8.87
N LEU A 65 -19.38 32.80 8.25
CA LEU A 65 -19.79 31.39 8.24
C LEU A 65 -18.93 30.58 9.19
N ARG A 66 -19.55 30.04 10.26
CA ARG A 66 -18.85 29.28 11.33
C ARG A 66 -17.97 28.13 10.82
N HIS A 67 -18.32 27.55 9.68
CA HIS A 67 -17.64 26.39 9.09
C HIS A 67 -16.53 26.75 8.09
N SER A 68 -16.21 28.04 7.90
CA SER A 68 -15.22 28.47 6.90
C SER A 68 -13.78 28.09 7.24
N VAL A 69 -13.46 27.89 8.52
CA VAL A 69 -12.07 27.64 8.98
C VAL A 69 -11.47 26.36 8.39
N ARG A 70 -12.30 25.33 8.19
CA ARG A 70 -11.89 23.99 7.74
C ARG A 70 -12.66 23.58 6.50
N CYS A 71 -12.70 24.44 5.50
CA CYS A 71 -13.50 24.22 4.30
C CYS A 71 -12.74 23.59 3.14
N GLY A 72 -11.45 23.28 3.28
CA GLY A 72 -10.62 22.72 2.22
C GLY A 72 -10.88 21.23 1.99
N PHE A 73 -10.75 20.79 0.75
CA PHE A 73 -10.69 19.38 0.36
C PHE A 73 -9.43 19.08 -0.45
N GLN A 74 -9.01 17.81 -0.42
CA GLN A 74 -8.00 17.28 -1.34
C GLN A 74 -8.35 15.84 -1.79
N TYR A 75 -8.02 15.50 -3.02
CA TYR A 75 -8.17 14.17 -3.59
C TYR A 75 -7.06 13.90 -4.59
N VAL A 76 -6.46 12.70 -4.56
CA VAL A 76 -5.49 12.28 -5.58
C VAL A 76 -6.22 11.38 -6.57
N LEU A 77 -6.39 11.87 -7.79
CA LEU A 77 -6.92 11.08 -8.89
C LEU A 77 -5.81 10.17 -9.41
N ASP A 78 -6.01 8.87 -9.26
CA ASP A 78 -5.19 7.85 -9.89
C ASP A 78 -5.78 7.51 -11.27
N PRO A 79 -5.13 7.89 -12.39
CA PRO A 79 -5.68 7.67 -13.73
C PRO A 79 -6.00 6.21 -14.03
N ARG A 80 -5.35 5.27 -13.34
CA ARG A 80 -5.50 3.83 -13.61
C ARG A 80 -6.79 3.23 -13.05
N GLN A 81 -7.55 3.99 -12.28
CA GLN A 81 -8.94 3.64 -11.92
C GLN A 81 -9.91 3.91 -13.07
N ILE A 82 -9.45 4.54 -14.15
CA ILE A 82 -10.24 5.01 -15.27
C ILE A 82 -9.61 4.44 -16.54
N ALA A 83 -10.44 4.02 -17.49
CA ALA A 83 -9.93 3.57 -18.79
C ALA A 83 -9.17 4.71 -19.49
N PRO A 84 -8.19 4.42 -20.38
CA PRO A 84 -7.62 5.46 -21.22
C PRO A 84 -8.67 6.12 -22.11
N GLY A 85 -8.56 7.43 -22.29
CA GLY A 85 -9.45 8.23 -23.13
C GLY A 85 -10.10 9.41 -22.39
N LEU A 86 -11.12 9.97 -23.02
CA LEU A 86 -11.76 11.19 -22.56
C LEU A 86 -12.91 10.87 -21.58
N HIS A 87 -12.79 11.34 -20.34
CA HIS A 87 -13.76 11.07 -19.28
C HIS A 87 -14.26 12.36 -18.64
N LYS A 88 -15.46 12.33 -18.07
CA LYS A 88 -16.02 13.45 -17.31
C LYS A 88 -15.85 13.20 -15.81
N LEU A 89 -14.95 13.95 -15.19
CA LEU A 89 -14.76 13.94 -13.75
C LEU A 89 -15.72 14.95 -13.09
N THR A 90 -16.41 14.52 -12.02
CA THR A 90 -17.31 15.36 -11.23
C THR A 90 -16.88 15.37 -9.77
N ILE A 91 -16.61 16.55 -9.23
CA ILE A 91 -16.44 16.79 -7.79
C ILE A 91 -17.80 17.22 -7.25
N HIS A 92 -18.35 16.48 -6.29
CA HIS A 92 -19.70 16.65 -5.78
C HIS A 92 -19.69 16.82 -4.26
N ALA A 93 -19.99 18.02 -3.78
CA ALA A 93 -20.08 18.28 -2.35
C ALA A 93 -21.53 18.17 -1.85
N VAL A 94 -21.71 17.57 -0.68
CA VAL A 94 -23.00 17.39 0.00
C VAL A 94 -22.93 18.02 1.38
N SER A 95 -23.93 18.80 1.76
CA SER A 95 -24.04 19.42 3.09
C SER A 95 -24.94 18.63 4.04
N TYR A 96 -24.83 18.87 5.35
CA TYR A 96 -25.59 18.14 6.37
C TYR A 96 -27.12 18.31 6.27
N ASP A 97 -27.61 19.38 5.62
CA ASP A 97 -29.02 19.59 5.31
C ASP A 97 -29.42 19.10 3.92
N GLY A 98 -28.54 18.37 3.23
CA GLY A 98 -28.80 17.73 1.94
C GLY A 98 -28.62 18.63 0.72
N ALA A 99 -28.21 19.90 0.88
CA ALA A 99 -27.89 20.74 -0.27
C ALA A 99 -26.58 20.31 -0.93
N THR A 100 -26.51 20.37 -2.26
CA THR A 100 -25.37 19.90 -3.04
C THR A 100 -24.79 20.97 -3.96
N ALA A 101 -23.52 20.80 -4.35
CA ALA A 101 -22.86 21.60 -5.39
C ALA A 101 -21.87 20.71 -6.14
N SER A 102 -21.68 20.94 -7.44
CA SER A 102 -20.77 20.14 -8.26
C SER A 102 -19.92 20.99 -9.20
N ASN A 103 -18.66 20.58 -9.39
CA ASN A 103 -17.80 21.03 -10.47
C ASN A 103 -17.52 19.86 -11.40
N GLN A 104 -17.45 20.13 -12.71
CA GLN A 104 -17.20 19.11 -13.72
C GLN A 104 -16.04 19.54 -14.61
N VAL A 105 -15.19 18.59 -14.98
CA VAL A 105 -14.08 18.81 -15.90
C VAL A 105 -13.89 17.58 -16.77
N MET A 106 -13.51 17.80 -18.03
CA MET A 106 -13.06 16.70 -18.87
C MET A 106 -11.63 16.35 -18.46
N ILE A 107 -11.33 15.08 -18.37
CA ILE A 107 -9.97 14.57 -18.23
C ILE A 107 -9.65 13.70 -19.45
N ASP A 108 -8.44 13.81 -19.96
CA ASP A 108 -7.92 12.92 -20.99
C ASP A 108 -6.90 11.99 -20.32
N VAL A 109 -7.30 10.76 -20.08
CA VAL A 109 -6.49 9.76 -19.39
C VAL A 109 -5.54 9.13 -20.39
N THR A 110 -4.27 9.50 -20.28
CA THR A 110 -3.20 9.11 -21.19
C THR A 110 -2.08 8.42 -20.40
N TYR A 111 -2.39 7.31 -19.73
CA TYR A 111 -1.36 6.44 -19.15
C TYR A 111 -1.05 5.28 -20.11
N SER A 112 0.24 4.97 -20.26
CA SER A 112 0.71 3.73 -20.89
C SER A 112 1.54 2.92 -19.89
N ALA A 113 1.52 1.58 -20.02
CA ALA A 113 2.39 0.71 -19.22
C ALA A 113 3.89 0.99 -19.48
N GLU A 114 4.24 1.53 -20.65
CA GLU A 114 5.60 1.97 -20.98
C GLU A 114 6.04 3.20 -20.17
N ASP A 115 5.12 4.13 -19.89
CA ASP A 115 5.39 5.30 -19.04
C ASP A 115 5.62 4.88 -17.58
N TYR A 116 4.86 3.91 -17.08
CA TYR A 116 5.07 3.38 -15.73
C TYR A 116 6.37 2.58 -15.62
N ALA A 117 6.66 1.70 -16.59
CA ALA A 117 7.94 0.98 -16.61
C ALA A 117 9.15 1.94 -16.68
N SER A 118 9.02 3.04 -17.43
CA SER A 118 10.02 4.11 -17.50
C SER A 118 10.17 4.85 -16.16
N TRP A 119 9.04 5.18 -15.50
CA TRP A 119 9.04 5.78 -14.17
C TRP A 119 9.71 4.86 -13.14
N LEU A 120 9.35 3.57 -13.11
CA LEU A 120 9.89 2.61 -12.16
C LEU A 120 11.41 2.45 -12.32
N ARG A 121 11.93 2.44 -13.56
CA ARG A 121 13.38 2.40 -13.81
C ARG A 121 14.11 3.64 -13.29
N LYS A 122 13.45 4.80 -13.28
CA LYS A 122 14.03 6.07 -12.80
C LYS A 122 13.95 6.20 -11.28
N THR A 123 12.94 5.59 -10.65
CA THR A 123 12.73 5.66 -9.20
C THR A 123 13.36 4.49 -8.45
N ALA A 124 13.58 3.35 -9.11
CA ALA A 124 14.24 2.20 -8.51
C ALA A 124 15.67 2.52 -8.05
N ALA A 125 16.09 1.87 -6.97
CA ALA A 125 17.43 2.03 -6.44
C ALA A 125 18.47 1.55 -7.47
N THR A 126 19.38 2.45 -7.85
CA THR A 126 20.49 2.10 -8.75
C THR A 126 21.47 1.15 -8.05
N PRO A 127 22.31 0.40 -8.80
CA PRO A 127 23.35 -0.43 -8.19
C PRO A 127 24.28 0.34 -7.23
N ALA A 128 24.59 1.60 -7.55
CA ALA A 128 25.38 2.46 -6.68
C ALA A 128 24.65 2.85 -5.38
N ALA A 129 23.32 3.05 -5.45
CA ALA A 129 22.49 3.28 -4.27
C ALA A 129 22.40 2.04 -3.39
N LEU A 130 22.17 0.85 -3.97
CA LEU A 130 22.16 -0.42 -3.22
C LEU A 130 23.52 -0.68 -2.55
N GLU A 131 24.63 -0.39 -3.23
CA GLU A 131 25.97 -0.51 -2.63
C GLU A 131 26.20 0.53 -1.52
N TRP A 132 25.64 1.73 -1.66
CA TRP A 132 25.63 2.71 -0.58
C TRP A 132 24.83 2.21 0.63
N MET A 133 23.64 1.64 0.41
CA MET A 133 22.81 1.06 1.48
C MET A 133 23.57 -0.03 2.24
N ARG A 134 24.17 -0.99 1.52
CA ARG A 134 24.97 -2.07 2.11
C ARG A 134 26.15 -1.55 2.95
N ARG A 135 26.88 -0.56 2.44
CA ARG A 135 28.03 0.05 3.16
C ARG A 135 27.61 0.85 4.40
N ASN A 136 26.43 1.47 4.38
CA ASN A 136 25.97 2.31 5.49
C ASN A 136 25.12 1.56 6.52
N LEU A 137 24.74 0.32 6.24
CA LEU A 137 23.96 -0.51 7.14
C LEU A 137 24.55 -0.63 8.56
N PRO A 138 25.88 -0.82 8.75
CA PRO A 138 26.47 -0.89 10.10
C PRO A 138 26.36 0.41 10.91
N HIS A 139 26.01 1.52 10.27
CA HIS A 139 25.85 2.84 10.90
C HIS A 139 24.39 3.13 11.31
N LEU A 140 23.45 2.22 11.01
CA LEU A 140 22.08 2.34 11.50
C LEU A 140 22.05 2.08 13.02
N PRO A 141 21.42 2.96 13.82
CA PRO A 141 21.29 2.78 15.27
C PRO A 141 20.67 1.44 15.66
N GLU A 142 19.58 1.07 14.98
CA GLU A 142 18.86 -0.19 15.15
C GLU A 142 18.92 -0.99 13.84
N GLN A 143 19.19 -2.29 13.96
CA GLN A 143 19.24 -3.23 12.83
C GLN A 143 18.34 -4.44 13.13
N PRO A 144 17.02 -4.22 13.24
CA PRO A 144 16.08 -5.27 13.62
C PRO A 144 16.02 -6.40 12.60
N SER A 145 15.84 -7.64 13.05
CA SER A 145 15.56 -8.76 12.15
C SER A 145 14.12 -8.70 11.61
N ILE A 146 13.91 -9.18 10.39
CA ILE A 146 12.58 -9.21 9.74
C ILE A 146 12.23 -10.65 9.38
N SER A 147 11.08 -11.15 9.85
CA SER A 147 10.53 -12.43 9.40
C SER A 147 9.33 -12.21 8.50
N LEU A 148 9.42 -12.65 7.25
CA LEU A 148 8.29 -12.69 6.31
C LEU A 148 7.73 -14.10 6.23
N PHE A 149 6.41 -14.20 6.13
CA PHE A 149 5.71 -15.48 6.10
C PHE A 149 4.97 -15.65 4.77
N LEU A 150 5.06 -16.86 4.21
CA LEU A 150 4.50 -17.24 2.92
C LEU A 150 3.84 -18.62 3.03
N SER A 151 2.55 -18.69 2.73
CA SER A 151 1.79 -19.95 2.71
C SER A 151 1.91 -20.58 1.33
N VAL A 152 2.27 -21.86 1.29
CA VAL A 152 2.42 -22.62 0.05
C VAL A 152 1.29 -23.66 -0.03
N SER A 153 0.52 -23.60 -1.11
CA SER A 153 -0.54 -24.56 -1.46
C SER A 153 -0.08 -25.52 -2.57
N ASP A 154 -0.90 -26.52 -2.86
CA ASP A 154 -0.73 -27.40 -4.02
C ASP A 154 -0.95 -26.71 -5.37
N GLU A 155 -1.61 -25.55 -5.36
CA GLU A 155 -1.78 -24.66 -6.52
C GLU A 155 -0.58 -23.73 -6.75
N THR A 156 0.33 -23.58 -5.78
CA THR A 156 1.49 -22.68 -5.89
C THR A 156 2.46 -23.14 -6.96
N LEU A 157 2.80 -22.27 -7.91
CA LEU A 157 3.73 -22.60 -8.98
C LEU A 157 5.20 -22.51 -8.49
N PRO A 158 6.07 -23.50 -8.80
CA PRO A 158 7.49 -23.44 -8.44
C PRO A 158 8.22 -22.17 -8.91
N ASP A 159 7.88 -21.67 -10.10
CA ASP A 159 8.52 -20.49 -10.68
C ASP A 159 8.14 -19.20 -9.93
N GLU A 160 6.91 -19.10 -9.43
CA GLU A 160 6.44 -17.98 -8.59
C GLU A 160 7.20 -17.95 -7.27
N LEU A 161 7.31 -19.09 -6.61
CA LEU A 161 8.06 -19.20 -5.36
C LEU A 161 9.55 -18.89 -5.58
N THR A 162 10.13 -19.37 -6.69
CA THR A 162 11.51 -19.06 -7.08
C THR A 162 11.70 -17.55 -7.27
N ALA A 163 10.76 -16.88 -7.92
CA ALA A 163 10.81 -15.43 -8.14
C ALA A 163 10.78 -14.67 -6.80
N THR A 164 9.90 -15.06 -5.88
CA THR A 164 9.83 -14.45 -4.54
C THR A 164 11.12 -14.65 -3.75
N VAL A 165 11.66 -15.87 -3.70
CA VAL A 165 12.91 -16.17 -2.98
C VAL A 165 14.08 -15.37 -3.56
N ARG A 166 14.22 -15.29 -4.89
CA ARG A 166 15.26 -14.46 -5.53
C ARG A 166 15.16 -12.99 -5.14
N SER A 167 13.94 -12.44 -5.07
CA SER A 167 13.75 -11.05 -4.65
C SER A 167 14.18 -10.78 -3.20
N MET A 168 14.12 -11.82 -2.34
CA MET A 168 14.63 -11.78 -0.97
C MET A 168 16.16 -11.86 -0.91
N GLU A 169 16.76 -12.73 -1.73
CA GLU A 169 18.22 -12.86 -1.86
C GLU A 169 18.89 -11.55 -2.31
N GLU A 170 18.22 -10.79 -3.19
CA GLU A 170 18.72 -9.53 -3.73
C GLU A 170 18.66 -8.34 -2.76
N GLN A 171 17.99 -8.48 -1.61
CA GLN A 171 17.80 -7.40 -0.65
C GLN A 171 19.14 -6.79 -0.17
N ALA A 172 19.20 -5.46 -0.15
CA ALA A 172 20.34 -4.72 0.40
C ALA A 172 20.45 -4.85 1.93
N TYR A 173 19.33 -5.13 2.60
CA TYR A 173 19.27 -5.42 4.03
C TYR A 173 19.34 -6.94 4.26
N PRO A 174 20.34 -7.48 4.98
CA PRO A 174 20.57 -8.92 5.05
C PRO A 174 19.86 -9.62 6.22
N HIS A 175 19.38 -8.86 7.22
CA HIS A 175 18.82 -9.41 8.47
C HIS A 175 17.35 -9.79 8.29
N TRP A 176 17.10 -10.77 7.42
CA TRP A 176 15.77 -11.28 7.15
C TRP A 176 15.69 -12.81 7.25
N GLN A 177 14.47 -13.31 7.45
CA GLN A 177 14.10 -14.70 7.39
C GLN A 177 12.81 -14.83 6.55
N LEU A 178 12.75 -15.83 5.67
CA LEU A 178 11.53 -16.21 4.96
C LEU A 178 11.01 -17.54 5.53
N CYS A 179 9.84 -17.50 6.15
CA CYS A 179 9.17 -18.64 6.76
C CYS A 179 8.10 -19.19 5.81
N LEU A 180 8.42 -20.28 5.12
CA LEU A 180 7.49 -21.03 4.29
C LEU A 180 6.68 -21.97 5.17
N ALA A 181 5.36 -22.00 4.99
CA ALA A 181 4.49 -22.95 5.65
C ALA A 181 3.62 -23.65 4.61
N CYS A 182 3.57 -24.97 4.63
CA CYS A 182 2.77 -25.77 3.70
C CYS A 182 2.08 -26.94 4.39
N ASP A 183 0.99 -27.42 3.79
CA ASP A 183 0.37 -28.66 4.20
C ASP A 183 1.02 -29.88 3.51
N LYS A 184 0.56 -31.08 3.87
CA LYS A 184 1.09 -32.33 3.30
C LYS A 184 0.87 -32.44 1.79
N ALA A 185 -0.26 -31.94 1.27
CA ALA A 185 -0.58 -32.04 -0.15
C ALA A 185 0.35 -31.13 -0.98
N ALA A 186 0.57 -29.90 -0.53
CA ALA A 186 1.54 -28.97 -1.10
C ALA A 186 2.97 -29.53 -1.04
N PHE A 187 3.36 -30.12 0.09
CA PHE A 187 4.68 -30.76 0.22
C PHE A 187 4.85 -31.98 -0.71
N GLU A 188 3.81 -32.78 -0.91
CA GLU A 188 3.84 -33.89 -1.87
C GLU A 188 3.95 -33.39 -3.32
N SER A 189 3.34 -32.24 -3.63
CA SER A 189 3.35 -31.64 -4.98
C SER A 189 4.70 -31.00 -5.33
N ILE A 190 5.25 -30.16 -4.43
CA ILE A 190 6.43 -29.32 -4.73
C ILE A 190 7.55 -29.43 -3.69
N GLY A 191 7.55 -30.46 -2.83
CA GLY A 191 8.52 -30.65 -1.75
C GLY A 191 9.98 -30.72 -2.20
N GLU A 192 10.28 -31.32 -3.35
CA GLU A 192 11.64 -31.34 -3.91
C GLU A 192 12.12 -29.92 -4.23
N HIS A 193 11.22 -29.07 -4.75
CA HIS A 193 11.54 -27.68 -5.06
C HIS A 193 11.75 -26.87 -3.78
N LEU A 194 10.86 -27.03 -2.79
CA LEU A 194 10.99 -26.41 -1.46
C LEU A 194 12.31 -26.78 -0.77
N GLY A 195 12.70 -28.07 -0.83
CA GLY A 195 13.98 -28.55 -0.29
C GLY A 195 15.18 -27.87 -0.96
N ARG A 196 15.17 -27.78 -2.30
CA ARG A 196 16.23 -27.09 -3.05
C ARG A 196 16.37 -25.61 -2.67
N LEU A 197 15.26 -24.91 -2.43
CA LEU A 197 15.29 -23.51 -1.99
C LEU A 197 15.89 -23.37 -0.59
N CYS A 198 15.48 -24.21 0.36
CA CYS A 198 16.00 -24.18 1.73
C CYS A 198 17.49 -24.55 1.81
N ASP A 199 17.94 -25.49 0.96
CA ASP A 199 19.35 -25.89 0.88
C ASP A 199 20.24 -24.78 0.29
N ALA A 200 19.70 -24.00 -0.65
CA ALA A 200 20.43 -22.92 -1.32
C ALA A 200 20.53 -21.64 -0.47
N GLU A 201 19.48 -21.32 0.29
CA GLU A 201 19.41 -20.11 1.12
C GLU A 201 18.98 -20.45 2.56
N PRO A 202 19.92 -20.49 3.52
CA PRO A 202 19.64 -20.86 4.91
C PRO A 202 18.68 -19.94 5.66
N ARG A 203 18.42 -18.72 5.15
CA ARG A 203 17.40 -17.81 5.70
C ARG A 203 15.98 -18.18 5.28
N VAL A 204 15.81 -19.09 4.30
CA VAL A 204 14.53 -19.68 3.92
C VAL A 204 14.32 -20.94 4.75
N THR A 205 13.28 -20.94 5.57
CA THR A 205 12.93 -22.07 6.44
C THR A 205 11.58 -22.63 6.03
N LEU A 206 11.46 -23.95 5.98
CA LEU A 206 10.21 -24.64 5.69
C LEU A 206 9.62 -25.27 6.93
N ASP A 207 8.31 -25.08 7.10
CA ASP A 207 7.50 -25.87 8.01
C ASP A 207 6.42 -26.65 7.26
N VAL A 208 6.33 -27.95 7.55
CA VAL A 208 5.33 -28.85 6.99
C VAL A 208 4.39 -29.23 8.11
N GLU A 209 3.22 -28.62 8.14
CA GLU A 209 2.27 -28.83 9.22
C GLU A 209 1.20 -29.89 8.85
N PRO A 210 0.68 -30.64 9.82
CA PRO A 210 -0.27 -31.72 9.58
C PRO A 210 -1.72 -31.23 9.31
N PHE A 211 -1.93 -29.94 9.05
CA PHE A 211 -3.27 -29.37 8.92
C PHE A 211 -3.92 -29.78 7.60
N LYS A 212 -5.21 -30.15 7.67
CA LYS A 212 -5.98 -30.64 6.53
C LYS A 212 -6.35 -29.57 5.50
N ASP A 213 -6.39 -28.29 5.91
CA ASP A 213 -7.13 -27.28 5.14
C ASP A 213 -6.40 -25.93 4.93
N ARG A 214 -5.29 -25.61 5.63
CA ARG A 214 -4.41 -24.42 5.39
C ARG A 214 -3.21 -24.37 6.34
N ALA A 215 -2.11 -23.78 5.89
CA ALA A 215 -0.89 -23.58 6.68
C ALA A 215 -1.09 -22.59 7.85
N SER A 216 -0.66 -22.96 9.06
CA SER A 216 -0.47 -22.00 10.16
C SER A 216 0.95 -21.47 10.09
N PHE A 217 1.16 -20.25 10.60
CA PHE A 217 2.49 -19.67 10.69
C PHE A 217 2.96 -19.74 12.15
N PRO A 218 3.85 -20.69 12.51
CA PRO A 218 4.34 -20.81 13.87
C PRO A 218 5.31 -19.67 14.17
N LEU A 219 4.80 -18.67 14.88
CA LEU A 219 5.56 -17.48 15.27
C LEU A 219 6.78 -17.85 16.12
N GLU A 220 6.71 -18.94 16.89
CA GLU A 220 7.81 -19.53 17.65
C GLU A 220 9.00 -20.01 16.80
N LYS A 221 8.80 -20.31 15.51
CA LYS A 221 9.90 -20.69 14.59
C LYS A 221 10.53 -19.50 13.87
N SER A 222 9.94 -18.32 14.04
CA SER A 222 10.45 -17.06 13.49
C SER A 222 11.22 -16.28 14.55
N HIS A 223 12.24 -15.52 14.14
CA HIS A 223 13.08 -14.72 15.05
C HIS A 223 13.12 -13.22 14.72
N GLY A 224 12.31 -12.76 13.76
CA GLY A 224 12.18 -11.36 13.37
C GLY A 224 11.64 -10.46 14.48
N ASP A 225 12.29 -9.33 14.73
CA ASP A 225 11.74 -8.23 15.55
C ASP A 225 10.51 -7.59 14.88
N PHE A 226 10.48 -7.62 13.54
CA PHE A 226 9.34 -7.25 12.71
C PHE A 226 8.83 -8.44 11.90
N LEU A 227 7.52 -8.49 11.71
CA LEU A 227 6.81 -9.54 10.97
C LEU A 227 6.06 -8.95 9.78
N GLY A 228 5.98 -9.70 8.68
CA GLY A 228 5.17 -9.34 7.52
C GLY A 228 4.65 -10.56 6.77
N LEU A 229 3.68 -10.36 5.89
CA LEU A 229 3.13 -11.40 5.02
C LEU A 229 3.47 -11.12 3.56
N ILE A 230 3.75 -12.18 2.81
CA ILE A 230 3.93 -12.15 1.36
C ILE A 230 3.29 -13.41 0.73
N ASP A 231 2.87 -13.35 -0.54
CA ASP A 231 2.41 -14.52 -1.30
C ASP A 231 3.51 -15.02 -2.24
N ALA A 232 3.37 -16.27 -2.71
CA ALA A 232 4.17 -16.75 -3.83
C ALA A 232 3.92 -15.88 -5.07
N GLY A 233 4.99 -15.57 -5.81
CA GLY A 233 4.94 -14.70 -6.98
C GLY A 233 5.09 -13.21 -6.66
N ASP A 234 4.94 -12.81 -5.40
CA ASP A 234 5.24 -11.44 -4.97
C ASP A 234 6.75 -11.18 -5.06
N VAL A 235 7.13 -9.97 -5.48
CA VAL A 235 8.52 -9.55 -5.67
C VAL A 235 8.77 -8.23 -4.95
N LEU A 236 9.77 -8.21 -4.07
CA LEU A 236 10.21 -7.00 -3.39
C LEU A 236 11.26 -6.27 -4.23
N GLN A 237 11.26 -4.93 -4.19
CA GLN A 237 12.39 -4.16 -4.70
C GLN A 237 13.65 -4.47 -3.87
N PRO A 238 14.87 -4.52 -4.45
CA PRO A 238 16.09 -4.84 -3.72
C PRO A 238 16.41 -3.89 -2.55
N SER A 239 15.85 -2.67 -2.54
CA SER A 239 15.98 -1.70 -1.44
C SER A 239 14.92 -1.83 -0.36
N ALA A 240 13.88 -2.65 -0.56
CA ALA A 240 12.62 -2.59 0.20
C ALA A 240 12.82 -2.68 1.72
N LEU A 241 13.53 -3.72 2.17
CA LEU A 241 13.75 -3.93 3.60
C LEU A 241 14.70 -2.87 4.21
N PHE A 242 15.68 -2.38 3.44
CA PHE A 242 16.56 -1.32 3.91
C PHE A 242 15.80 -0.01 4.12
N GLU A 243 14.96 0.39 3.15
CA GLU A 243 14.16 1.61 3.23
C GLU A 243 13.19 1.56 4.42
N ALA A 244 12.56 0.40 4.66
CA ALA A 244 11.70 0.20 5.82
C ALA A 244 12.47 0.36 7.14
N VAL A 245 13.64 -0.27 7.28
CA VAL A 245 14.46 -0.16 8.49
C VAL A 245 15.02 1.25 8.69
N TYR A 246 15.42 1.90 7.60
CA TYR A 246 15.88 3.30 7.62
C TYR A 246 14.78 4.24 8.10
N PHE A 247 13.54 4.03 7.64
CA PHE A 247 12.37 4.76 8.11
C PHE A 247 12.09 4.50 9.60
N LEU A 248 12.10 3.25 10.04
CA LEU A 248 11.87 2.87 11.44
C LEU A 248 12.91 3.48 12.40
N ASN A 249 14.17 3.61 11.97
CA ASN A 249 15.21 4.29 12.74
C ASN A 249 14.93 5.78 12.95
N ARG A 250 14.23 6.44 12.01
CA ARG A 250 13.84 7.85 12.09
C ARG A 250 12.51 8.06 12.81
N HIS A 251 11.74 6.99 12.96
CA HIS A 251 10.39 6.96 13.51
C HIS A 251 10.22 5.79 14.49
N ALA A 252 10.96 5.83 15.61
CA ALA A 252 10.99 4.75 16.60
C ALA A 252 9.63 4.49 17.29
N ASP A 253 8.69 5.44 17.18
CA ASP A 253 7.30 5.36 17.62
C ASP A 253 6.41 4.53 16.68
N VAL A 254 6.89 4.18 15.48
CA VAL A 254 6.14 3.35 14.53
C VAL A 254 6.20 1.88 14.94
N ASP A 255 5.02 1.25 14.99
CA ASP A 255 4.85 -0.17 15.30
C ASP A 255 4.31 -0.98 14.12
N LEU A 256 3.72 -0.31 13.13
CA LEU A 256 3.23 -0.90 11.89
C LEU A 256 3.60 0.06 10.76
N VAL A 257 4.32 -0.42 9.75
CA VAL A 257 4.65 0.36 8.54
C VAL A 257 4.16 -0.39 7.31
N TYR A 258 3.68 0.32 6.30
CA TYR A 258 3.36 -0.27 5.00
C TYR A 258 3.89 0.58 3.86
N THR A 259 4.04 -0.05 2.69
CA THR A 259 4.55 0.57 1.47
C THR A 259 3.47 0.70 0.41
N ASP A 260 3.72 1.50 -0.62
CA ASP A 260 2.97 1.38 -1.86
C ASP A 260 3.29 0.05 -2.55
N GLU A 261 2.38 -0.41 -3.41
CA GLU A 261 2.52 -1.66 -4.16
C GLU A 261 2.16 -1.48 -5.62
N ASP A 262 2.59 -2.38 -6.50
CA ASP A 262 2.06 -2.54 -7.85
C ASP A 262 1.76 -4.01 -8.13
N MET A 263 1.34 -4.34 -9.36
CA MET A 263 1.02 -5.69 -9.80
C MET A 263 1.99 -6.12 -10.90
N ILE A 264 2.38 -7.39 -10.88
CA ILE A 264 3.07 -8.05 -11.99
C ILE A 264 2.00 -8.54 -12.96
N VAL A 265 1.97 -8.00 -14.17
CA VAL A 265 0.95 -8.34 -15.18
C VAL A 265 1.50 -9.28 -16.26
N ASP A 266 2.81 -9.29 -16.48
CA ASP A 266 3.50 -10.23 -17.38
C ASP A 266 5.01 -10.26 -17.03
N PHE A 267 5.77 -11.12 -17.70
CA PHE A 267 7.21 -11.22 -17.55
C PHE A 267 7.88 -9.85 -17.80
N ASN A 268 8.48 -9.28 -16.75
CA ASN A 268 9.06 -7.93 -16.70
C ASN A 268 8.09 -6.75 -16.84
N LEU A 269 6.78 -6.98 -16.90
CA LEU A 269 5.79 -5.92 -16.94
C LEU A 269 5.12 -5.76 -15.57
N ARG A 270 5.37 -4.61 -14.97
CA ARG A 270 4.66 -4.15 -13.77
C ARG A 270 3.67 -3.08 -14.16
N ASP A 271 2.52 -3.10 -13.51
CA ASP A 271 1.43 -2.17 -13.75
C ASP A 271 0.55 -2.04 -12.50
N HIS A 272 -0.58 -1.34 -12.59
CA HIS A 272 -1.51 -1.10 -11.49
C HIS A 272 -0.84 -0.66 -10.16
N PRO A 273 0.08 0.34 -10.15
CA PRO A 273 0.55 0.91 -8.88
C PRO A 273 -0.60 1.30 -7.93
N ARG A 274 -0.37 1.23 -6.64
CA ARG A 274 -1.35 1.61 -5.62
C ARG A 274 -0.60 2.51 -4.68
N PHE A 275 -0.68 3.80 -4.99
CA PHE A 275 -0.22 4.88 -4.12
C PHE A 275 -1.24 5.03 -3.00
N LYS A 276 -0.92 4.47 -1.83
CA LYS A 276 -1.80 4.40 -0.68
C LYS A 276 -1.79 5.75 0.03
N PRO A 277 -2.91 6.19 0.60
CA PRO A 277 -2.93 7.39 1.41
C PRO A 277 -2.17 7.16 2.72
N ASP A 278 -1.74 8.23 3.37
CA ASP A 278 -1.26 8.16 4.75
C ASP A 278 -2.33 7.62 5.68
N TRP A 279 -1.89 6.92 6.72
CA TRP A 279 -2.77 6.23 7.65
C TRP A 279 -3.81 7.16 8.29
N SER A 280 -5.07 6.72 8.31
CA SER A 280 -6.10 7.25 9.19
C SER A 280 -6.98 6.12 9.73
N PRO A 281 -7.53 6.24 10.97
CA PRO A 281 -8.40 5.21 11.53
C PRO A 281 -9.65 4.89 10.69
N ALA A 282 -10.08 5.80 9.82
CA ALA A 282 -11.20 5.58 8.90
C ALA A 282 -10.87 4.59 7.77
N LEU A 283 -9.58 4.41 7.42
CA LEU A 283 -9.17 3.60 6.26
C LEU A 283 -9.48 2.11 6.39
N LEU A 284 -9.50 1.53 7.61
CA LEU A 284 -9.79 0.10 7.80
C LEU A 284 -11.28 -0.23 7.94
N GLN A 285 -12.15 0.77 7.98
CA GLN A 285 -13.59 0.54 8.14
C GLN A 285 -14.30 0.17 6.83
N THR A 286 -13.68 0.46 5.67
CA THR A 286 -14.35 0.33 4.37
C THR A 286 -13.66 -0.65 3.42
N ASP A 287 -12.33 -0.78 3.46
CA ASP A 287 -11.56 -1.64 2.54
C ASP A 287 -10.12 -1.88 3.07
N ASN A 288 -9.46 -2.98 2.70
CA ASN A 288 -8.04 -3.20 3.06
C ASN A 288 -7.12 -2.30 2.21
N ARG A 289 -7.00 -1.04 2.60
CA ARG A 289 -6.16 -0.04 1.90
C ARG A 289 -4.69 -0.09 2.29
N VAL A 290 -4.31 -0.91 3.27
CA VAL A 290 -2.91 -1.13 3.66
C VAL A 290 -2.22 -2.04 2.65
N GLY A 291 -2.91 -3.04 2.10
CA GLY A 291 -2.31 -3.99 1.15
C GLY A 291 -1.08 -4.68 1.74
N ARG A 292 -0.02 -4.84 0.92
CA ARG A 292 1.34 -5.30 1.29
C ARG A 292 2.38 -4.40 0.59
N LEU A 293 3.66 -4.42 0.91
CA LEU A 293 4.29 -4.97 2.08
C LEU A 293 3.84 -4.19 3.32
N TRP A 294 3.51 -4.90 4.39
CA TRP A 294 3.43 -4.31 5.73
C TRP A 294 4.39 -5.04 6.66
N LEU A 295 4.98 -4.28 7.59
CA LEU A 295 5.85 -4.79 8.65
C LEU A 295 5.32 -4.30 10.00
N ALA A 296 5.04 -5.23 10.90
CA ALA A 296 4.57 -4.95 12.24
C ALA A 296 5.60 -5.41 13.27
N ARG A 297 5.77 -4.67 14.37
CA ARG A 297 6.56 -5.17 15.51
C ARG A 297 5.98 -6.49 15.98
N ARG A 298 6.84 -7.46 16.28
CA ARG A 298 6.45 -8.79 16.75
C ARG A 298 5.45 -8.71 17.90
N GLU A 299 5.74 -7.89 18.92
CA GLU A 299 4.87 -7.74 20.09
C GLU A 299 3.46 -7.26 19.73
N LEU A 300 3.35 -6.32 18.78
CA LEU A 300 2.08 -5.81 18.29
C LEU A 300 1.29 -6.91 17.56
N ALA A 301 1.95 -7.63 16.65
CA ALA A 301 1.33 -8.70 15.89
C ALA A 301 0.85 -9.86 16.78
N VAL A 302 1.67 -10.25 17.77
CA VAL A 302 1.31 -11.28 18.76
C VAL A 302 0.12 -10.82 19.60
N ALA A 303 0.14 -9.58 20.12
CA ALA A 303 -0.96 -9.04 20.92
C ALA A 303 -2.28 -8.92 20.13
N ALA A 304 -2.21 -8.72 18.82
CA ALA A 304 -3.39 -8.66 17.93
C ALA A 304 -4.03 -10.03 17.63
N GLY A 305 -3.42 -11.14 18.08
CA GLY A 305 -3.87 -12.52 17.87
C GLY A 305 -2.93 -13.36 17.00
N GLY A 306 -1.82 -12.79 16.54
CA GLY A 306 -0.82 -13.46 15.71
C GLY A 306 -1.31 -13.80 14.30
N LEU A 307 -0.47 -14.52 13.56
CA LEU A 307 -0.75 -14.89 12.17
C LEU A 307 -1.76 -16.02 12.00
N SER A 308 -2.18 -16.67 13.09
CA SER A 308 -3.28 -17.64 13.09
C SER A 308 -4.58 -17.06 12.52
N GLN A 309 -4.79 -15.75 12.66
CA GLN A 309 -5.97 -15.05 12.15
C GLN A 309 -6.02 -15.00 10.62
N VAL A 310 -4.87 -15.07 9.94
CA VAL A 310 -4.73 -14.89 8.48
C VAL A 310 -5.38 -16.03 7.71
N VAL A 311 -5.46 -17.21 8.33
CA VAL A 311 -5.96 -18.45 7.72
C VAL A 311 -7.45 -18.37 7.35
N GLU A 312 -8.21 -17.53 8.04
CA GLU A 312 -9.64 -17.32 7.80
C GLU A 312 -9.89 -16.29 6.68
N ALA A 313 -11.02 -16.41 5.97
CA ALA A 313 -11.44 -15.39 5.01
C ALA A 313 -11.53 -14.00 5.68
N GLY A 314 -10.89 -12.99 5.07
CA GLY A 314 -10.75 -11.63 5.64
C GLY A 314 -9.86 -11.55 6.89
N GLY A 315 -9.11 -12.61 7.18
CA GLY A 315 -8.25 -12.74 8.35
C GLY A 315 -7.14 -11.70 8.43
N GLU A 316 -6.43 -11.48 7.32
CA GLU A 316 -5.40 -10.45 7.22
C GLU A 316 -5.95 -9.05 7.49
N GLN A 317 -7.11 -8.71 6.93
CA GLN A 317 -7.77 -7.41 7.19
C GLN A 317 -8.14 -7.24 8.67
N ARG A 318 -8.67 -8.29 9.32
CA ARG A 318 -8.96 -8.27 10.76
C ARG A 318 -7.69 -8.10 11.60
N LEU A 319 -6.61 -8.78 11.24
CA LEU A 319 -5.33 -8.67 11.92
C LEU A 319 -4.77 -7.24 11.79
N LEU A 320 -4.75 -6.68 10.57
CA LEU A 320 -4.33 -5.31 10.32
C LEU A 320 -5.17 -4.29 11.10
N ALA A 321 -6.50 -4.47 11.18
CA ALA A 321 -7.38 -3.63 11.98
C ALA A 321 -7.04 -3.64 13.47
N ARG A 322 -6.77 -4.82 14.03
CA ARG A 322 -6.37 -4.95 15.45
C ARG A 322 -5.00 -4.35 15.73
N MET A 323 -4.04 -4.61 14.85
CA MET A 323 -2.69 -4.03 14.95
C MET A 323 -2.74 -2.51 14.85
N ALA A 324 -3.39 -1.97 13.82
CA ALA A 324 -3.50 -0.52 13.63
C ALA A 324 -4.26 0.17 14.77
N GLY A 325 -5.26 -0.48 15.37
CA GLY A 325 -5.99 0.03 16.53
C GLY A 325 -5.18 0.03 17.84
N SER A 326 -4.10 -0.74 17.92
CA SER A 326 -3.26 -0.89 19.12
C SER A 326 -1.84 -0.33 18.96
N ALA A 327 -1.43 -0.01 17.73
CA ALA A 327 -0.13 0.57 17.41
C ALA A 327 0.02 1.96 18.03
N ARG A 328 1.22 2.29 18.54
CA ARG A 328 1.56 3.67 18.95
C ARG A 328 1.47 4.61 17.75
N ARG A 329 1.97 4.14 16.60
CA ARG A 329 1.83 4.83 15.32
C ARG A 329 1.89 3.84 14.17
N VAL A 330 1.08 4.10 13.16
CA VAL A 330 1.17 3.48 11.83
C VAL A 330 1.90 4.43 10.89
N GLY A 331 2.94 3.95 10.23
CA GLY A 331 3.72 4.67 9.24
C GLY A 331 3.37 4.25 7.82
N HIS A 332 3.49 5.19 6.89
CA HIS A 332 3.38 4.93 5.47
C HIS A 332 4.70 5.32 4.80
N LEU A 333 5.24 4.41 3.99
CA LEU A 333 6.43 4.61 3.20
C LEU A 333 6.02 4.74 1.71
N PRO A 334 5.93 5.96 1.16
CA PRO A 334 5.29 6.25 -0.13
C PRO A 334 6.22 5.92 -1.31
N PHE A 335 6.68 4.67 -1.35
CA PHE A 335 7.52 4.10 -2.40
C PHE A 335 6.95 2.75 -2.83
N ILE A 336 6.94 2.51 -4.15
CA ILE A 336 6.61 1.20 -4.71
C ILE A 336 7.78 0.27 -4.40
N LEU A 337 7.66 -0.48 -3.32
CA LEU A 337 8.68 -1.44 -2.87
C LEU A 337 8.23 -2.89 -2.98
N TYR A 338 6.98 -3.08 -3.39
CA TYR A 338 6.32 -4.36 -3.43
C TYR A 338 5.55 -4.52 -4.75
N SER A 339 5.77 -5.63 -5.44
CA SER A 339 5.03 -6.01 -6.63
C SER A 339 4.28 -7.30 -6.35
N ARG A 340 2.96 -7.28 -6.47
CA ARG A 340 2.14 -8.47 -6.26
C ARG A 340 2.19 -9.41 -7.45
N GLY A 341 2.36 -10.70 -7.21
CA GLY A 341 2.19 -11.73 -8.23
C GLY A 341 0.75 -11.80 -8.73
N GLN A 342 0.54 -12.47 -9.88
CA GLN A 342 -0.82 -12.88 -10.26
C GLN A 342 -1.24 -14.00 -9.32
N ALA A 343 -2.38 -13.80 -8.64
CA ALA A 343 -3.00 -14.79 -7.77
C ALA A 343 -3.97 -15.68 -8.55
#